data_AF-A0A7C7NYZ1-F1
#
_entry.id   AF-A0A7C7NYZ1-F1
#
_cell.length_a   1.000
_cell.length_b   1.000
_cell.length_c   1.000
_cell.angle_alpha   90.00
_cell.angle_beta   90.00
_cell.angle_gamma   90.00
#
_symmetry.space_group_name_H-M   'P 1'
#
loop_
_entity.id
_entity.type
_entity.pdbx_description
1 polymer ?
#
loop_
_entity_poly.entity_id
_entity_poly.type
_entity_poly.pdbx_seq_one_letter_code
_entity_poly.pdbx_strand_id
1 'polypeptide(L)'
;MSGLDRTQPPPSGEIRHFDFPEVQTGALPNGLDLRICMLPRLPIVSVNLFLRAGEGSLAEGRAGTAVLTGDALEGGTRQRSGSDLAEALEGIGARLGVSTGWEGTSISGLQLEFVAYGGGDAGGDVVRHA
;
A
#
# COMPACT_ATOMS: atom_id res chain seq x y z
N MET A 1 -36.42 -19.16 -32.52
CA MET A 1 -35.51 -18.73 -31.44
C MET A 1 -35.88 -19.52 -30.20
N SER A 2 -35.15 -20.60 -29.92
CA SER A 2 -35.44 -21.52 -28.80
C SER A 2 -35.29 -20.76 -27.47
N GLY A 3 -36.34 -20.82 -26.65
CA GLY A 3 -36.45 -20.10 -25.39
C GLY A 3 -35.63 -20.78 -24.30
N LEU A 4 -34.65 -20.06 -23.78
CA LEU A 4 -33.93 -20.44 -22.58
C LEU A 4 -34.92 -20.54 -21.41
N ASP A 5 -34.97 -21.72 -20.79
CA ASP A 5 -35.74 -21.97 -19.58
C ASP A 5 -35.09 -21.21 -18.41
N ARG A 6 -35.79 -20.20 -17.91
CA ARG A 6 -35.33 -19.33 -16.81
C ARG A 6 -35.71 -19.85 -15.43
N THR A 7 -36.36 -21.02 -15.35
CA THR A 7 -36.74 -21.65 -14.07
C THR A 7 -35.62 -22.46 -13.45
N GLN A 8 -34.59 -22.83 -14.23
CA GLN A 8 -33.38 -23.47 -13.73
C GLN A 8 -32.19 -22.50 -13.79
N PRO A 9 -31.40 -22.38 -12.70
CA PRO A 9 -30.15 -21.68 -12.76
C PRO A 9 -29.19 -22.38 -13.75
N PRO A 10 -28.38 -21.61 -14.49
CA PRO A 10 -27.36 -22.22 -15.34
C PRO A 10 -26.41 -23.08 -14.49
N PRO A 11 -25.88 -24.18 -15.04
CA PRO A 11 -24.92 -25.01 -14.33
C PRO A 11 -23.70 -24.16 -13.92
N SER A 12 -23.17 -24.41 -12.73
CA SER A 12 -21.96 -23.76 -12.26
C SER A 12 -20.82 -23.97 -13.25
N GLY A 13 -20.12 -22.88 -13.60
CA GLY A 13 -18.91 -22.96 -14.42
C GLY A 13 -17.78 -23.68 -13.70
N GLU A 14 -16.75 -24.05 -14.44
CA GLU A 14 -15.54 -24.66 -13.87
C GLU A 14 -14.88 -23.71 -12.86
N ILE A 15 -14.37 -24.29 -11.77
CA ILE A 15 -13.58 -23.56 -10.78
C ILE A 15 -12.30 -23.09 -11.46
N ARG A 16 -12.09 -21.77 -11.53
CA ARG A 16 -10.84 -21.23 -12.05
C ARG A 16 -9.71 -21.56 -11.07
N HIS A 17 -8.64 -22.16 -11.57
CA HIS A 17 -7.42 -22.32 -10.80
C HIS A 17 -6.80 -20.94 -10.52
N PHE A 18 -6.41 -20.69 -9.28
CA PHE A 18 -5.72 -19.47 -8.87
C PHE A 18 -4.32 -19.83 -8.39
N ASP A 19 -3.32 -19.50 -9.20
CA ASP A 19 -1.91 -19.69 -8.86
C ASP A 19 -1.44 -18.50 -8.02
N PHE A 20 -1.08 -18.77 -6.77
CA PHE A 20 -0.48 -17.73 -5.93
C PHE A 20 0.91 -17.37 -6.48
N PRO A 21 1.20 -16.09 -6.76
CA PRO A 21 2.52 -15.65 -7.16
C PRO A 21 3.56 -15.89 -6.06
N GLU A 22 4.80 -16.13 -6.47
CA GLU A 22 5.92 -16.30 -5.56
C GLU A 22 6.18 -15.00 -4.76
N VAL A 23 6.43 -15.14 -3.46
CA VAL A 23 6.80 -14.03 -2.58
C VAL A 23 8.31 -14.05 -2.39
N GLN A 24 8.98 -13.01 -2.89
CA GLN A 24 10.40 -12.79 -2.66
C GLN A 24 10.60 -12.13 -1.30
N THR A 25 11.57 -12.62 -0.53
CA THR A 25 11.89 -12.10 0.80
C THR A 25 13.31 -11.54 0.84
N GLY A 26 13.49 -10.43 1.53
CA GLY A 26 14.80 -9.84 1.79
C GLY A 26 14.79 -9.01 3.06
N ALA A 27 15.93 -8.41 3.38
CA ALA A 27 16.06 -7.45 4.46
C ALA A 27 16.74 -6.18 3.93
N LEU A 28 16.24 -5.02 4.34
CA LEU A 28 16.87 -3.75 4.08
C LEU A 28 18.09 -3.55 5.00
N PRO A 29 19.06 -2.68 4.64
CA PRO A 29 20.25 -2.44 5.45
C PRO A 29 19.96 -1.93 6.87
N ASN A 30 18.80 -1.31 7.08
CA ASN A 30 18.32 -0.82 8.37
C ASN A 30 17.60 -1.90 9.21
N GLY A 31 17.52 -3.15 8.73
CA GLY A 31 16.92 -4.28 9.43
C GLY A 31 15.41 -4.46 9.20
N LEU A 32 14.79 -3.70 8.29
CA LEU A 32 13.40 -3.93 7.92
C LEU A 32 13.25 -5.16 7.01
N ASP A 33 12.32 -6.05 7.36
CA ASP A 33 11.94 -7.18 6.51
C ASP A 33 11.17 -6.69 5.28
N LEU A 34 11.60 -7.14 4.11
CA LEU A 34 10.99 -6.81 2.83
C LEU A 34 10.35 -8.06 2.22
N ARG A 35 9.09 -7.95 1.82
CA ARG A 35 8.36 -8.98 1.09
C ARG A 35 7.79 -8.38 -0.18
N ILE A 36 8.12 -8.97 -1.32
CA ILE A 36 7.71 -8.48 -2.65
C ILE A 36 6.92 -9.59 -3.33
N CYS A 37 5.75 -9.22 -3.85
CA CYS A 37 4.90 -10.09 -4.63
C CYS A 37 4.66 -9.45 -6.00
N MET A 38 5.19 -10.05 -7.05
CA MET A 38 5.13 -9.49 -8.41
C MET A 38 3.94 -10.08 -9.16
N LEU A 39 3.02 -9.21 -9.62
CA LEU A 39 1.88 -9.59 -10.46
C LEU A 39 2.02 -8.91 -11.83
N PRO A 40 2.50 -9.61 -12.88
CA PRO A 40 2.81 -9.01 -14.19
C PRO A 40 1.59 -8.44 -14.95
N ARG A 41 0.37 -8.78 -14.52
CA ARG A 41 -0.87 -8.47 -15.24
C ARG A 41 -1.43 -7.08 -14.91
N LEU A 42 -0.89 -6.40 -13.90
CA LEU A 42 -1.39 -5.11 -13.42
C LEU A 42 -0.21 -4.15 -13.28
N PRO A 43 -0.23 -2.96 -13.92
CA PRO A 43 0.80 -1.94 -13.75
C PRO A 43 0.58 -1.15 -12.43
N ILE A 44 0.44 -1.88 -11.32
CA ILE A 44 0.09 -1.34 -10.00
C ILE A 44 1.18 -1.75 -9.00
N VAL A 45 1.61 -0.80 -8.19
CA VAL A 45 2.48 -1.05 -7.04
C VAL A 45 1.72 -0.69 -5.77
N SER A 46 1.72 -1.58 -4.79
CA SER A 46 1.20 -1.27 -3.46
C SER A 46 2.29 -1.50 -2.45
N VAL A 47 2.52 -0.50 -1.60
CA VAL A 47 3.53 -0.55 -0.54
C VAL A 47 2.81 -0.46 0.79
N ASN A 48 3.12 -1.39 1.69
CA ASN A 48 2.59 -1.39 3.05
C ASN A 48 3.75 -1.60 4.02
N LEU A 49 3.88 -0.68 4.97
CA LEU A 49 4.83 -0.76 6.06
C LEU A 49 4.07 -1.01 7.35
N PHE A 50 4.43 -2.07 8.06
CA PHE A 50 3.88 -2.39 9.36
C PHE A 50 4.93 -2.20 10.44
N LEU A 51 4.60 -1.35 11.41
CA LEU A 51 5.44 -1.08 12.57
C LEU A 51 4.80 -1.71 13.80
N ARG A 52 5.58 -2.48 14.56
CA ARG A 52 5.19 -3.00 15.89
C ARG A 52 5.26 -1.89 16.95
N ALA A 53 4.54 -0.81 16.70
CA ALA A 53 4.42 0.36 17.54
C ALA A 53 2.95 0.78 17.55
N GLY A 54 2.23 0.38 18.59
CA GLY A 54 0.84 0.76 18.82
C GLY A 54 0.64 1.28 20.24
N GLU A 55 -0.57 1.72 20.55
CA GLU A 55 -0.90 2.30 21.87
C GLU A 55 -0.57 1.36 23.04
N GLY A 56 -0.75 0.05 22.86
CA GLY A 56 -0.48 -0.96 23.88
C GLY A 56 1.01 -1.13 24.24
N SER A 57 1.92 -0.54 23.45
CA SER A 57 3.36 -0.55 23.73
C SER A 57 3.84 0.65 24.57
N LEU A 58 2.94 1.60 24.86
CA LEU A 58 3.27 2.83 25.57
C LEU A 58 3.13 2.67 27.09
N ALA A 59 4.02 3.34 27.82
CA ALA A 59 3.91 3.46 29.28
C ALA A 59 2.67 4.25 29.70
N GLU A 60 2.20 4.00 30.92
CA GLU A 60 1.13 4.78 31.54
C GLU A 60 1.43 6.29 31.50
N GLY A 61 0.40 7.09 31.22
CA GLY A 61 0.52 8.54 31.05
C GLY A 61 0.93 9.01 29.66
N ARG A 62 1.16 8.09 28.69
CA ARG A 62 1.43 8.44 27.28
C ARG A 62 0.32 8.05 26.31
N ALA A 63 -0.89 7.78 26.81
CA ALA A 63 -2.02 7.41 25.98
C ALA A 63 -2.28 8.45 24.88
N GLY A 64 -2.55 7.97 23.66
CA GLY A 64 -2.79 8.78 22.47
C GLY A 64 -1.51 9.22 21.74
N THR A 65 -0.32 8.94 22.28
CA THR A 65 0.93 9.34 21.62
C THR A 65 1.12 8.62 20.28
N ALA A 66 0.79 7.33 20.20
CA ALA A 66 0.96 6.58 18.95
C ALA A 66 -0.07 7.03 17.90
N VAL A 67 -1.31 7.33 18.31
CA VAL A 67 -2.34 7.89 17.43
C VAL A 67 -1.89 9.24 16.89
N LEU A 68 -1.50 10.18 17.76
CA LEU A 68 -1.03 11.50 17.35
C LEU A 68 0.25 11.43 16.49
N THR A 69 1.12 10.46 16.75
CA THR A 69 2.31 10.22 15.92
C THR A 69 1.91 9.74 14.53
N GLY A 70 0.92 8.83 14.45
CA GLY A 70 0.36 8.36 13.18
C GLY A 70 -0.23 9.50 12.36
N ASP A 71 -1.07 10.33 12.98
CA ASP A 71 -1.67 11.51 12.33
C ASP A 71 -0.60 12.50 11.85
N ALA A 72 0.47 12.69 12.64
CA ALA A 72 1.57 13.57 12.28
C ALA A 72 2.35 13.10 11.04
N LEU A 73 2.40 11.79 10.76
CA LEU A 73 3.05 11.26 9.55
C LEU A 73 2.33 11.65 8.26
N GLU A 74 1.02 11.92 8.33
CA GLU A 74 0.25 12.46 7.21
C GLU A 74 0.45 13.97 7.04
N GLY A 75 0.92 14.66 8.08
CA GLY A 75 1.11 16.11 8.11
C GLY A 75 2.36 16.62 7.38
N GLY A 76 3.18 15.74 6.80
CA GLY A 76 4.38 16.10 6.05
C GLY A 76 5.64 15.41 6.57
N THR A 77 6.79 15.86 6.08
CA THR A 77 8.11 15.36 6.46
C THR A 77 9.05 16.52 6.76
N ARG A 78 10.30 16.23 7.16
CA ARG A 78 11.32 17.28 7.31
C ARG A 78 11.65 17.99 5.99
N GLN A 79 11.38 17.36 4.85
CA GLN A 79 11.73 17.87 3.52
C GLN A 79 10.53 18.45 2.75
N ARG A 80 9.30 18.10 3.12
CA ARG A 80 8.07 18.51 2.44
C ARG A 80 7.03 18.89 3.48
N SER A 81 6.37 20.03 3.31
CA SER A 81 5.19 20.34 4.11
C SER A 81 4.07 19.33 3.82
N GLY A 82 3.01 19.30 4.65
CA GLY A 82 1.86 18.43 4.41
C GLY A 82 1.19 18.69 3.06
N SER A 83 1.07 19.96 2.65
CA SER A 83 0.54 20.32 1.34
C SER A 83 1.45 19.88 0.19
N ASP A 84 2.77 20.07 0.30
CA ASP A 84 3.69 19.66 -0.76
C ASP A 84 3.75 18.13 -0.89
N LEU A 85 3.62 17.42 0.24
CA LEU A 85 3.53 15.96 0.25
C LEU A 85 2.24 15.49 -0.41
N ALA A 86 1.10 16.10 -0.09
CA ALA A 86 -0.19 15.78 -0.70
C ALA A 86 -0.17 16.02 -2.21
N GLU A 87 0.32 17.19 -2.66
CA GLU A 87 0.43 17.53 -4.08
C GLU A 87 1.35 16.55 -4.82
N ALA A 88 2.49 16.17 -4.23
CA ALA A 88 3.40 15.19 -4.82
C ALA A 88 2.76 13.80 -4.96
N LEU A 89 1.96 13.37 -3.99
CA LEU A 89 1.23 12.10 -4.04
C LEU A 89 0.10 12.14 -5.09
N GLU A 90 -0.68 13.23 -5.10
CA GLU A 90 -1.75 13.43 -6.09
C GLU A 90 -1.20 13.48 -7.51
N GLY A 91 -0.06 14.14 -7.72
CA GLY A 91 0.59 14.25 -9.03
C GLY A 91 0.99 12.92 -9.66
N ILE A 92 1.15 11.86 -8.85
CA ILE A 92 1.44 10.49 -9.31
C ILE A 92 0.26 9.53 -9.13
N GLY A 93 -0.94 10.03 -8.78
CA GLY A 93 -2.12 9.20 -8.53
C GLY A 93 -1.98 8.28 -7.32
N ALA A 94 -1.13 8.64 -6.36
CA ALA A 94 -0.90 7.88 -5.14
C ALA A 94 -1.71 8.45 -3.97
N ARG A 95 -2.00 7.58 -3.00
CA ARG A 95 -2.54 7.96 -1.70
C ARG A 95 -1.67 7.40 -0.58
N LEU A 96 -1.43 8.20 0.45
CA LEU A 96 -0.87 7.77 1.71
C LEU A 96 -2.00 7.67 2.75
N GLY A 97 -1.96 6.63 3.58
CA GLY A 97 -2.83 6.53 4.75
C GLY A 97 -2.13 5.81 5.88
N VAL A 98 -2.33 6.31 7.10
CA VAL A 98 -1.78 5.77 8.34
C VAL A 98 -2.91 5.30 9.24
N SER A 99 -2.76 4.12 9.81
CA SER A 99 -3.70 3.55 10.76
C SER A 99 -2.95 3.04 11.97
N THR A 100 -3.18 3.67 13.11
CA THR A 100 -2.60 3.26 14.39
C THR A 100 -3.62 2.50 15.22
N GLY A 101 -3.24 1.28 15.63
CA GLY A 101 -4.03 0.46 16.53
C GLY A 101 -3.33 0.20 17.86
N TRP A 102 -3.84 -0.78 18.60
CA TRP A 102 -3.28 -1.17 19.89
C TRP A 102 -1.91 -1.85 19.76
N GLU A 103 -1.76 -2.74 18.77
CA GLU A 103 -0.57 -3.57 18.62
C GLU A 103 0.49 -2.99 17.67
N GLY A 104 0.07 -2.12 16.76
CA GLY A 104 0.94 -1.62 15.72
C GLY A 104 0.34 -0.47 14.92
N THR A 105 1.18 0.09 14.07
CA THR A 105 0.85 1.15 13.12
C THR A 105 1.09 0.63 11.72
N SER A 106 0.09 0.76 10.85
CA SER A 106 0.19 0.42 9.44
C SER A 106 0.23 1.70 8.61
N ILE A 107 1.20 1.80 7.72
CA ILE A 107 1.33 2.87 6.74
C ILE A 107 1.14 2.23 5.37
N SER A 108 0.14 2.70 4.64
CA SER A 108 -0.24 2.15 3.33
C SER A 108 -0.14 3.21 2.25
N GLY A 109 0.54 2.86 1.17
CA GLY A 109 0.59 3.61 -0.08
C GLY A 109 -0.12 2.81 -1.17
N LEU A 110 -1.30 3.25 -1.60
CA LEU A 110 -1.96 2.69 -2.78
C LEU A 110 -1.51 3.52 -3.99
N GLN A 111 -0.85 2.91 -4.97
CA GLN A 111 -0.50 3.57 -6.24
C GLN A 111 -1.45 3.12 -7.35
N LEU A 112 -2.00 4.06 -8.12
CA LEU A 112 -2.78 3.77 -9.32
C LEU A 112 -2.02 4.21 -10.58
N GLU A 113 -1.94 3.25 -11.51
CA GLU A 113 -1.61 3.25 -12.95
C GLU A 113 -0.79 4.41 -13.57
N PHE A 114 0.40 4.06 -14.07
CA PHE A 114 1.16 4.90 -15.00
C PHE A 114 0.52 4.79 -16.40
N VAL A 115 -0.25 5.81 -16.83
CA VAL A 115 -0.52 5.99 -18.26
C VAL A 115 0.76 6.51 -18.90
N ALA A 116 1.56 5.61 -19.46
CA ALA A 116 2.72 5.97 -20.24
C ALA A 116 2.28 6.66 -21.54
N TYR A 117 2.22 7.99 -21.53
CA TYR A 117 2.35 8.78 -22.74
C TYR A 117 3.81 9.24 -22.87
N GLY A 118 4.58 8.52 -23.68
CA GLY A 118 5.78 9.04 -24.36
C GLY A 118 7.05 9.21 -23.51
N GLY A 119 7.94 8.23 -23.64
CA GLY A 119 9.39 8.40 -23.76
C GLY A 119 10.13 9.31 -22.78
N GLY A 120 10.85 8.71 -21.82
CA GLY A 120 11.95 9.38 -21.12
C GLY A 120 12.12 8.95 -19.66
N ASP A 121 13.03 8.01 -19.47
CA ASP A 121 13.82 7.72 -18.26
C ASP A 121 13.63 8.63 -17.02
N ALA A 122 12.94 8.14 -15.98
CA ALA A 122 12.89 8.77 -14.65
C ALA A 122 12.54 7.79 -13.50
N GLY A 123 12.86 6.49 -13.63
CA GLY A 123 12.44 5.44 -12.67
C GLY A 123 13.40 5.19 -11.49
N GLY A 124 14.06 6.21 -10.95
CA GLY A 124 15.27 6.02 -10.13
C GLY A 124 15.24 6.44 -8.65
N ASP A 125 14.22 7.16 -8.15
CA ASP A 125 14.47 8.05 -6.99
C ASP A 125 13.49 8.00 -5.80
N VAL A 126 12.65 6.96 -5.66
CA VAL A 126 11.70 6.88 -4.52
C VAL A 126 12.14 5.87 -3.44
N VAL A 127 13.12 5.00 -3.74
CA VAL A 127 13.54 3.92 -2.79
C VAL A 127 14.75 4.32 -1.94
N ARG A 128 15.38 5.49 -2.15
CA ARG A 128 16.66 5.82 -1.49
C ARG A 128 16.58 6.69 -0.23
N HIS A 129 15.47 7.35 0.07
CA HIS A 129 15.39 8.27 1.22
C HIS A 129 14.18 8.03 2.12
N ALA A 130 14.06 6.80 2.65
CA ALA A 130 13.28 6.48 3.84
C ALA A 130 14.18 5.82 4.89
#